data_AF-A0A7Y4Z9M4-F1
#
_entry.id   AF-A0A7Y4Z9M4-F1
#
_cell.length_a   1.000
_cell.length_b   1.000
_cell.length_c   1.000
_cell.angle_alpha   90.00
_cell.angle_beta   90.00
_cell.angle_gamma   90.00
#
_symmetry.space_group_name_H-M   'P 1'
#
loop_
_entity.id
_entity.type
_entity.pdbx_description
1 polymer ?
#
loop_
_entity_poly.entity_id
_entity_poly.type
_entity_poly.pdbx_seq_one_letter_code
_entity_poly.pdbx_strand_id
1 'polypeptide(L)'
;MALQIVKNNKVIQNFPPEIFGKDSQEIAKALSEIPLWSKQKVIKDKDKFISLEDKLYESRAYCKIEISKVAMYLPNEWRTHFFKQLDNLMDAVNWEADDPPITGASFNTFLRMLLELWPVKHPGLGVSNDGNIIAAWTTGRDRLTIECFPNDKVRWVVSRYLEDERESAAVITQVSRLIATLQPYSPSDWFDIDKK
;
A
#
# COMPACT_ATOMS: atom_id res chain seq x y z
N MET A 1 36.32 -7.85 -9.88
CA MET A 1 35.03 -8.57 -10.01
C MET A 1 34.95 -9.65 -8.94
N ALA A 2 33.74 -9.86 -8.41
CA ALA A 2 33.29 -10.87 -7.43
C ALA A 2 33.04 -10.35 -6.00
N LEU A 3 31.82 -9.82 -5.84
CA LEU A 3 31.13 -9.61 -4.56
C LEU A 3 30.89 -10.98 -3.89
N GLN A 4 31.33 -11.12 -2.65
CA GLN A 4 30.98 -12.24 -1.78
C GLN A 4 29.51 -12.12 -1.36
N ILE A 5 28.69 -13.08 -1.78
CA ILE A 5 27.33 -13.25 -1.29
C ILE A 5 27.41 -13.94 0.07
N VAL A 6 26.99 -13.20 1.11
CA VAL A 6 26.82 -13.67 2.49
C VAL A 6 25.80 -14.81 2.49
N LYS A 7 26.26 -16.02 2.81
CA LYS A 7 25.40 -17.19 3.08
C LYS A 7 24.75 -17.05 4.45
N ASN A 8 23.64 -16.31 4.54
CA ASN A 8 22.76 -16.40 5.70
C ASN A 8 21.74 -17.52 5.49
N ASN A 9 22.12 -18.74 5.87
CA ASN A 9 21.18 -19.85 6.04
C ASN A 9 21.62 -20.71 7.24
N LYS A 10 21.64 -20.08 8.41
CA LYS A 10 22.14 -20.67 9.67
C LYS A 10 21.08 -20.80 10.76
N VAL A 11 19.79 -20.91 10.40
CA VAL A 11 18.70 -20.95 11.40
C VAL A 11 18.13 -22.35 11.65
N ILE A 12 18.43 -23.38 10.86
CA ILE A 12 17.75 -24.70 11.00
C ILE A 12 18.69 -25.88 11.22
N GLN A 13 19.83 -25.73 11.92
CA GLN A 13 20.72 -26.87 12.18
C GLN A 13 21.07 -27.16 13.64
N ASN A 14 20.49 -26.47 14.63
CA ASN A 14 20.85 -26.68 16.03
C ASN A 14 19.64 -26.98 16.94
N PHE A 15 18.75 -27.90 16.54
CA PHE A 15 17.81 -28.49 17.49
C PHE A 15 18.10 -30.00 17.64
N PRO A 16 18.28 -30.51 18.88
CA PRO A 16 18.49 -31.93 19.10
C PRO A 16 17.25 -32.72 18.65
N PRO A 17 17.41 -33.91 18.05
CA PRO A 17 16.34 -34.67 17.38
C PRO A 17 15.25 -35.22 18.33
N GLU A 18 15.37 -35.00 19.63
CA GLU A 18 14.53 -35.61 20.67
C GLU A 18 13.27 -34.81 21.03
N ILE A 19 13.05 -33.62 20.44
CA ILE A 19 11.91 -32.74 20.80
C ILE A 19 10.71 -32.90 19.83
N PHE A 20 10.90 -33.59 18.71
CA PHE A 20 9.89 -33.67 17.66
C PHE A 20 9.11 -34.99 17.75
N GLY A 21 7.79 -34.91 17.92
CA GLY A 21 6.89 -36.06 17.83
C GLY A 21 7.00 -36.77 16.47
N LYS A 22 6.61 -38.04 16.40
CA LYS A 22 6.76 -38.92 15.21
C LYS A 22 6.36 -38.23 13.90
N ASP A 23 5.27 -37.47 13.91
CA ASP A 23 4.74 -36.74 12.76
C ASP A 23 5.72 -35.67 12.23
N SER A 24 6.44 -35.00 13.13
CA SER A 24 7.46 -34.00 12.75
C SER A 24 8.72 -34.63 12.15
N GLN A 25 9.06 -35.85 12.58
CA GLN A 25 10.17 -36.61 12.00
C GLN A 25 9.80 -37.16 10.61
N GLU A 26 8.54 -37.57 10.41
CA GLU A 26 8.03 -37.98 9.09
C GLU A 26 7.99 -36.83 8.09
N ILE A 27 7.57 -35.62 8.51
CA ILE A 27 7.60 -34.42 7.66
C ILE A 27 9.04 -34.03 7.28
N ALA A 28 9.98 -34.08 8.23
CA ALA A 28 11.39 -33.78 7.96
C ALA A 28 12.01 -34.78 6.96
N LYS A 29 11.67 -36.06 7.09
CA LYS A 29 12.09 -37.13 6.18
C LYS A 29 11.49 -36.93 4.78
N ALA A 30 10.19 -36.66 4.70
CA ALA A 30 9.51 -36.38 3.43
C ALA A 30 10.10 -35.16 2.70
N LEU A 31 10.48 -34.10 3.43
CA LEU A 31 11.14 -32.91 2.86
C LEU A 31 12.57 -33.18 2.37
N SER A 32 13.26 -34.15 2.96
CA SER A 32 14.62 -34.56 2.56
C SER A 32 14.64 -35.45 1.30
N GLU A 33 13.52 -36.12 1.01
CA GLU A 33 13.35 -37.02 -0.14
C GLU A 33 12.86 -36.28 -1.40
N ILE A 34 12.53 -34.99 -1.29
CA ILE A 34 12.17 -34.16 -2.45
C ILE A 34 13.41 -33.97 -3.34
N PRO A 35 13.39 -34.45 -4.60
CA PRO A 35 14.55 -34.37 -5.48
C PRO A 35 14.94 -32.91 -5.78
N LEU A 36 16.24 -32.60 -5.77
CA LEU A 36 16.76 -31.24 -6.01
C LEU A 36 16.30 -30.64 -7.37
N TRP A 37 15.98 -31.49 -8.34
CA TRP A 37 15.50 -31.08 -9.67
C TRP A 37 14.06 -30.53 -9.66
N SER A 38 13.23 -30.87 -8.67
CA SER A 38 11.91 -30.25 -8.49
C SER A 38 12.02 -28.82 -7.94
N LYS A 39 13.10 -28.52 -7.20
CA LYS A 39 13.44 -27.16 -6.75
C LYS A 39 14.03 -26.29 -7.88
N GLN A 40 14.60 -26.91 -8.92
CA GLN A 40 15.23 -26.19 -10.04
C GLN A 40 14.28 -25.86 -11.19
N LYS A 41 13.10 -26.48 -11.27
CA LYS A 41 12.14 -26.23 -12.36
C LYS A 41 11.28 -24.97 -12.17
N VAL A 42 11.34 -24.30 -11.02
CA VAL A 42 10.56 -23.07 -10.71
C VAL A 42 11.33 -21.78 -11.04
N ILE A 43 12.64 -21.86 -11.34
CA ILE A 43 13.50 -20.65 -11.48
C ILE A 43 13.73 -20.25 -12.94
N LYS A 44 13.18 -21.00 -13.92
CA LYS A 44 13.56 -20.86 -15.34
C LYS A 44 12.50 -20.30 -16.29
N ASP A 45 11.57 -19.48 -15.79
CA ASP A 45 10.63 -18.68 -16.61
C ASP A 45 10.65 -17.17 -16.22
N LYS A 46 11.80 -16.66 -15.79
CA LYS A 46 12.01 -15.22 -15.53
C LYS A 46 12.34 -14.47 -16.82
N ASP A 47 11.38 -14.43 -17.73
CA ASP A 47 11.20 -13.35 -18.72
C ASP A 47 9.83 -13.53 -19.40
N LYS A 48 8.82 -13.91 -18.61
CA LYS A 48 7.44 -13.68 -19.03
C LYS A 48 7.28 -12.17 -19.08
N PHE A 49 7.09 -11.61 -20.27
CA PHE A 49 6.56 -10.27 -20.43
C PHE A 49 5.25 -10.21 -19.62
N ILE A 50 5.32 -9.69 -18.40
CA ILE A 50 4.16 -9.54 -17.52
C ILE A 50 3.26 -8.54 -18.24
N SER A 51 2.06 -8.98 -18.62
CA SER A 51 1.11 -8.13 -19.31
C SER A 51 0.71 -6.95 -18.42
N LEU A 52 0.23 -5.86 -19.00
CA LEU A 52 -0.27 -4.73 -18.22
C LEU A 52 -1.38 -5.19 -17.26
N GLU A 53 -2.27 -6.05 -17.74
CA GLU A 53 -3.36 -6.63 -16.96
C GLU A 53 -2.83 -7.42 -15.77
N ASP A 54 -1.79 -8.24 -15.95
CA ASP A 54 -1.14 -8.99 -14.86
C ASP A 54 -0.52 -8.04 -13.83
N LYS A 55 0.18 -6.97 -14.27
CA LYS A 55 0.78 -5.97 -13.36
C LYS A 55 -0.28 -5.26 -12.52
N LEU A 56 -1.36 -4.81 -13.16
CA LEU A 56 -2.48 -4.16 -12.49
C LEU A 56 -3.20 -5.11 -11.54
N TYR A 57 -3.39 -6.37 -11.97
CA TYR A 57 -3.97 -7.41 -11.14
C TYR A 57 -3.12 -7.66 -9.88
N GLU A 58 -1.80 -7.83 -10.02
CA GLU A 58 -0.89 -8.04 -8.90
C GLU A 58 -0.88 -6.85 -7.93
N SER A 59 -0.80 -5.62 -8.45
CA SER A 59 -0.86 -4.39 -7.64
C SER A 59 -2.19 -4.27 -6.89
N ARG A 60 -3.31 -4.55 -7.55
CA ARG A 60 -4.64 -4.51 -6.96
C ARG A 60 -4.83 -5.59 -5.89
N ALA A 61 -4.37 -6.81 -6.17
CA ALA A 61 -4.37 -7.90 -5.21
C ALA A 61 -3.53 -7.53 -3.97
N TYR A 62 -2.35 -6.96 -4.18
CA TYR A 62 -1.49 -6.46 -3.11
C TYR A 62 -2.23 -5.44 -2.24
N CYS A 63 -2.84 -4.41 -2.83
CA CYS A 63 -3.59 -3.38 -2.10
C CYS A 63 -4.73 -3.99 -1.26
N LYS A 64 -5.49 -4.94 -1.84
CA LYS A 64 -6.58 -5.63 -1.13
C LYS A 64 -6.06 -6.49 0.03
N ILE A 65 -4.93 -7.16 -0.15
CA ILE A 65 -4.27 -7.93 0.91
C ILE A 65 -3.84 -6.99 2.04
N GLU A 66 -3.19 -5.86 1.75
CA GLU A 66 -2.78 -4.91 2.78
C GLU A 66 -3.97 -4.31 3.54
N ILE A 67 -5.07 -3.96 2.86
CA ILE A 67 -6.31 -3.54 3.53
C ILE A 67 -6.84 -4.65 4.44
N SER A 68 -6.78 -5.91 4.02
CA SER A 68 -7.28 -7.03 4.82
C SER A 68 -6.56 -7.17 6.16
N LYS A 69 -5.27 -6.78 6.25
CA LYS A 69 -4.50 -6.79 7.49
C LYS A 69 -5.00 -5.78 8.53
N VAL A 70 -5.61 -4.69 8.07
CA VAL A 70 -6.16 -3.62 8.93
C VAL A 70 -7.68 -3.61 8.94
N ALA A 71 -8.32 -4.61 8.32
CA ALA A 71 -9.76 -4.67 8.13
C ALA A 71 -10.56 -4.69 9.43
N MET A 72 -9.98 -5.18 10.53
CA MET A 72 -10.61 -5.18 11.86
C MET A 72 -10.83 -3.77 12.41
N TYR A 73 -10.04 -2.79 11.96
CA TYR A 73 -10.19 -1.40 12.36
C TYR A 73 -11.20 -0.69 11.46
N LEU A 74 -11.29 -1.06 10.17
CA LEU A 74 -12.13 -0.39 9.17
C LEU A 74 -13.59 -0.88 9.16
N PRO A 75 -14.58 0.04 9.26
CA PRO A 75 -15.99 -0.29 9.06
C PRO A 75 -16.24 -0.98 7.71
N ASN A 76 -17.30 -1.79 7.64
CA ASN A 76 -17.60 -2.55 6.41
C ASN A 76 -17.83 -1.65 5.19
N GLU A 77 -18.46 -0.50 5.38
CA GLU A 77 -18.70 0.50 4.33
C GLU A 77 -17.39 1.05 3.75
N TRP A 78 -16.43 1.38 4.63
CA TRP A 78 -15.09 1.83 4.24
C TRP A 78 -14.38 0.79 3.37
N ARG A 79 -14.40 -0.48 3.78
CA ARG A 79 -13.77 -1.58 3.03
C ARG A 79 -14.41 -1.76 1.64
N THR A 80 -15.74 -1.77 1.60
CA THR A 80 -16.50 -1.92 0.35
C THR A 80 -16.22 -0.76 -0.60
N HIS A 81 -16.20 0.46 -0.09
CA HIS A 81 -15.92 1.66 -0.86
C HIS A 81 -14.50 1.65 -1.43
N PHE A 82 -13.48 1.32 -0.61
CA PHE A 82 -12.10 1.23 -1.09
C PHE A 82 -11.88 0.14 -2.13
N PHE A 83 -12.46 -1.03 -1.95
CA PHE A 83 -12.30 -2.11 -2.92
C PHE A 83 -12.86 -1.71 -4.27
N LYS A 84 -14.06 -1.10 -4.28
CA LYS A 84 -14.65 -0.56 -5.50
C LYS A 84 -13.79 0.53 -6.14
N GLN A 85 -13.24 1.45 -5.36
CA GLN A 85 -12.34 2.49 -5.88
C GLN A 85 -11.06 1.90 -6.48
N LEU A 86 -10.43 0.94 -5.80
CA LEU A 86 -9.23 0.27 -6.32
C LEU A 86 -9.51 -0.54 -7.59
N ASP A 87 -10.68 -1.19 -7.67
CA ASP A 87 -11.12 -1.92 -8.85
C ASP A 87 -11.32 -0.99 -10.06
N ASN A 88 -11.92 0.18 -9.84
CA ASN A 88 -12.10 1.20 -10.87
C ASN A 88 -10.80 1.89 -11.26
N LEU A 89 -9.92 2.14 -10.28
CA LEU A 89 -8.67 2.86 -10.49
C LEU A 89 -7.73 2.04 -11.36
N MET A 90 -7.53 0.75 -11.06
CA MET A 90 -6.64 -0.14 -11.79
C MET A 90 -7.40 -0.98 -12.84
N ASP A 91 -8.22 -0.32 -13.66
CA ASP A 91 -8.91 -0.94 -14.79
C ASP A 91 -8.02 -0.90 -16.05
N ALA A 92 -7.70 -2.08 -16.59
CA ALA A 92 -6.77 -2.22 -17.71
C ALA A 92 -7.24 -1.53 -19.00
N VAL A 93 -8.55 -1.30 -19.16
CA VAL A 93 -9.11 -0.63 -20.34
C VAL A 93 -8.79 0.87 -20.34
N ASN A 94 -8.73 1.48 -19.15
CA ASN A 94 -8.57 2.92 -18.96
C ASN A 94 -7.15 3.30 -18.48
N TRP A 95 -6.23 2.33 -18.43
CA TRP A 95 -4.88 2.52 -17.91
C TRP A 95 -3.87 2.69 -19.05
N GLU A 96 -2.98 3.67 -18.91
CA GLU A 96 -1.90 3.91 -19.88
C GLU A 96 -0.76 2.90 -19.68
N ALA A 97 -0.28 2.29 -20.76
CA ALA A 97 0.68 1.18 -20.68
C ALA A 97 2.04 1.57 -20.06
N ASP A 98 2.39 2.85 -20.16
CA ASP A 98 3.64 3.41 -19.63
C ASP A 98 3.51 3.87 -18.17
N ASP A 99 2.28 3.99 -17.64
CA ASP A 99 2.05 4.44 -16.28
C ASP A 99 2.27 3.30 -15.27
N PRO A 100 3.12 3.49 -14.24
CA PRO A 100 3.35 2.47 -13.24
C PRO A 100 2.12 2.25 -12.35
N PRO A 101 1.83 1.00 -11.96
CA PRO A 101 0.76 0.71 -11.02
C PRO A 101 1.11 1.23 -9.62
N ILE A 102 0.14 1.15 -8.70
CA ILE A 102 0.34 1.57 -7.30
C ILE A 102 1.50 0.79 -6.67
N THR A 103 2.46 1.53 -6.13
CA THR A 103 3.58 0.93 -5.39
C THR A 103 3.15 0.52 -4.00
N GLY A 104 3.58 -0.65 -3.54
CA GLY A 104 3.23 -1.12 -2.20
C GLY A 104 3.74 -0.21 -1.07
N ALA A 105 4.89 0.44 -1.27
CA ALA A 105 5.45 1.37 -0.30
C ALA A 105 4.58 2.63 -0.11
N SER A 106 4.09 3.24 -1.20
CA SER A 106 3.15 4.37 -1.12
C SER A 106 1.82 3.95 -0.50
N PHE A 107 1.32 2.74 -0.84
CA PHE A 107 0.07 2.22 -0.31
C PHE A 107 0.13 1.97 1.20
N ASN A 108 1.25 1.47 1.71
CA ASN A 108 1.44 1.30 3.16
C ASN A 108 1.45 2.63 3.90
N THR A 109 2.07 3.67 3.33
CA THR A 109 1.99 5.04 3.88
C THR A 109 0.55 5.55 3.89
N PHE A 110 -0.21 5.31 2.83
CA PHE A 110 -1.63 5.66 2.76
C PHE A 110 -2.47 4.97 3.85
N LEU A 111 -2.28 3.67 4.08
CA LEU A 111 -2.98 2.97 5.15
C LEU A 111 -2.62 3.51 6.53
N ARG A 112 -1.34 3.78 6.80
CA ARG A 112 -0.91 4.40 8.06
C ARG A 112 -1.54 5.78 8.25
N MET A 113 -1.51 6.61 7.21
CA MET A 113 -2.15 7.92 7.20
C MET A 113 -3.64 7.80 7.51
N LEU A 114 -4.36 6.87 6.86
CA LEU A 114 -5.78 6.69 7.08
C LEU A 114 -6.10 6.26 8.54
N LEU A 115 -5.30 5.35 9.10
CA LEU A 115 -5.45 4.90 10.47
C LEU A 115 -5.16 6.01 11.49
N GLU A 116 -4.20 6.89 11.19
CA GLU A 116 -3.86 8.02 12.05
C GLU A 116 -4.89 9.14 11.98
N LEU A 117 -5.37 9.48 10.77
CA LEU A 117 -6.37 10.53 10.56
C LEU A 117 -7.77 10.11 10.99
N TRP A 118 -8.11 8.83 10.82
CA TRP A 118 -9.45 8.26 11.02
C TRP A 118 -10.58 9.14 10.45
N PRO A 119 -10.51 9.57 9.18
CA PRO A 119 -11.48 10.51 8.64
C PRO A 119 -12.87 9.88 8.61
N VAL A 120 -13.93 10.69 8.72
CA VAL A 120 -15.31 10.21 8.49
C VAL A 120 -15.63 10.20 6.99
N LYS A 121 -15.14 11.22 6.26
CA LYS A 121 -15.36 11.36 4.81
C LYS A 121 -14.36 10.50 4.03
N HIS A 122 -14.87 9.73 3.08
CA HIS A 122 -14.05 8.86 2.21
C HIS A 122 -13.28 9.71 1.19
N PRO A 123 -11.95 9.57 1.07
CA PRO A 123 -11.22 10.20 -0.01
C PRO A 123 -11.55 9.54 -1.34
N GLY A 124 -11.54 10.33 -2.42
CA GLY A 124 -11.31 9.81 -3.76
C GLY A 124 -9.86 9.35 -3.91
N LEU A 125 -9.63 8.25 -4.62
CA LEU A 125 -8.29 7.72 -4.87
C LEU A 125 -7.81 8.04 -6.28
N GLY A 126 -6.50 8.23 -6.42
CA GLY A 126 -5.79 8.39 -7.68
C GLY A 126 -4.37 7.83 -7.60
N VAL A 127 -3.67 7.84 -8.73
CA VAL A 127 -2.27 7.42 -8.81
C VAL A 127 -1.48 8.49 -9.54
N SER A 128 -0.29 8.83 -9.03
CA SER A 128 0.65 9.71 -9.71
C SER A 128 1.36 8.97 -10.85
N ASN A 129 2.02 9.70 -11.75
CA ASN A 129 2.89 9.11 -12.79
C ASN A 129 4.07 8.28 -12.23
N ASP A 130 4.41 8.43 -10.94
CA ASP A 130 5.45 7.62 -10.26
C ASP A 130 4.88 6.38 -9.54
N GLY A 131 3.58 6.12 -9.66
CA GLY A 131 2.91 5.00 -9.00
C GLY A 131 2.61 5.24 -7.52
N ASN A 132 2.69 6.48 -7.03
CA ASN A 132 2.26 6.85 -5.69
C ASN A 132 0.75 6.96 -5.61
N ILE A 133 0.16 6.41 -4.56
CA ILE A 133 -1.26 6.62 -4.29
C ILE A 133 -1.55 8.06 -3.82
N ILE A 134 -2.63 8.62 -4.34
CA ILE A 134 -3.14 9.94 -4.02
C ILE A 134 -4.52 9.79 -3.39
N ALA A 135 -4.75 10.48 -2.28
CA ALA A 135 -6.04 10.62 -1.63
C ALA A 135 -6.54 12.07 -1.78
N ALA A 136 -7.80 12.26 -2.18
CA ALA A 136 -8.37 13.58 -2.40
C ALA A 136 -9.72 13.75 -1.68
N TRP A 137 -9.89 14.89 -1.02
CA TRP A 137 -11.15 15.33 -0.42
C TRP A 137 -11.60 16.62 -1.08
N THR A 138 -12.90 16.69 -1.38
CA THR A 138 -13.53 17.89 -1.96
C THR A 138 -14.71 18.29 -1.08
N THR A 139 -14.79 19.57 -0.72
CA THR A 139 -15.93 20.14 0.01
C THR A 139 -16.31 21.47 -0.64
N GLY A 140 -17.41 21.49 -1.39
CA GLY A 140 -17.79 22.64 -2.20
C GLY A 140 -16.72 22.96 -3.26
N ARG A 141 -16.14 24.17 -3.20
CA ARG A 141 -15.02 24.60 -4.05
C ARG A 141 -13.64 24.27 -3.48
N ASP A 142 -13.57 23.83 -2.22
CA ASP A 142 -12.32 23.56 -1.54
C ASP A 142 -11.85 22.12 -1.82
N ARG A 143 -10.54 21.96 -2.00
CA ARG A 143 -9.90 20.68 -2.32
C ARG A 143 -8.65 20.47 -1.48
N LEU A 144 -8.55 19.28 -0.90
CA LEU A 144 -7.35 18.74 -0.31
C LEU A 144 -6.91 17.52 -1.11
N THR A 145 -5.64 17.44 -1.46
CA THR A 145 -5.05 16.28 -2.14
C THR A 145 -3.76 15.91 -1.44
N ILE A 146 -3.58 14.63 -1.13
CA ILE A 146 -2.44 14.10 -0.40
C ILE A 146 -1.85 12.95 -1.19
N GLU A 147 -0.62 13.12 -1.65
CA GLU A 147 0.19 12.09 -2.28
C GLU A 147 1.05 11.39 -1.22
N CYS A 148 1.01 10.06 -1.21
CA CYS A 148 1.73 9.23 -0.24
C CYS A 148 3.02 8.68 -0.86
N PHE A 149 4.15 8.88 -0.18
CA PHE A 149 5.46 8.41 -0.60
C PHE A 149 5.97 7.30 0.36
N PRO A 150 7.01 6.55 -0.02
CA PRO A 150 7.68 5.63 0.90
C PRO A 150 8.18 6.32 2.18
N ASN A 151 8.32 5.54 3.26
CA ASN A 151 8.82 5.97 4.57
C ASN A 151 7.95 7.05 5.24
N ASP A 152 6.63 6.87 5.22
CA ASP A 152 5.63 7.72 5.89
C ASP A 152 5.69 9.20 5.49
N LYS A 153 6.24 9.49 4.32
CA LYS A 153 6.30 10.85 3.78
C LYS A 153 5.05 11.13 2.96
N VAL A 154 4.52 12.34 3.09
CA VAL A 154 3.35 12.79 2.33
C VAL A 154 3.59 14.19 1.75
N ARG A 155 3.04 14.45 0.57
CA ARG A 155 2.88 15.80 0.03
C ARG A 155 1.40 16.12 0.01
N TRP A 156 1.00 17.19 0.68
CA TRP A 156 -0.36 17.67 0.59
C TRP A 156 -0.42 18.98 -0.18
N VAL A 157 -1.53 19.19 -0.89
CA VAL A 157 -1.88 20.41 -1.59
C VAL A 157 -3.30 20.77 -1.18
N VAL A 158 -3.49 21.98 -0.69
CA VAL A 158 -4.79 22.54 -0.34
C VAL A 158 -5.12 23.69 -1.28
N SER A 159 -6.38 23.77 -1.66
CA SER A 159 -6.96 24.89 -2.40
C SER A 159 -8.24 25.28 -1.69
N ARG A 160 -8.34 26.53 -1.24
CA ARG A 160 -9.54 27.07 -0.58
C ARG A 160 -10.01 28.33 -1.28
N TYR A 161 -11.32 28.58 -1.22
CA TYR A 161 -11.90 29.83 -1.67
C TYR A 161 -12.34 30.68 -0.47
N LEU A 162 -11.72 31.84 -0.29
CA LEU A 162 -12.04 32.83 0.74
C LEU A 162 -12.48 34.12 0.04
N GLU A 163 -13.68 34.62 0.33
CA GLU A 163 -14.20 35.86 -0.28
C GLU A 163 -14.12 35.86 -1.83
N ASP A 164 -14.40 34.70 -2.45
CA ASP A 164 -14.27 34.42 -3.90
C ASP A 164 -12.85 34.41 -4.48
N GLU A 165 -11.81 34.63 -3.67
CA GLU A 165 -10.42 34.45 -4.06
C GLU A 165 -9.92 33.04 -3.74
N ARG A 166 -9.12 32.48 -4.65
CA ARG A 166 -8.53 31.14 -4.48
C ARG A 166 -7.17 31.25 -3.81
N GLU A 167 -7.05 30.70 -2.61
CA GLU A 167 -5.78 30.48 -1.95
C GLU A 167 -5.31 29.04 -2.11
N SER A 168 -3.99 28.83 -2.17
CA SER A 168 -3.42 27.48 -2.23
C SER A 168 -2.10 27.38 -1.48
N ALA A 169 -1.85 26.19 -0.94
CA ALA A 169 -0.59 25.87 -0.29
C ALA A 169 -0.21 24.41 -0.55
N ALA A 170 1.08 24.13 -0.51
CA ALA A 170 1.62 22.80 -0.67
C ALA A 170 2.80 22.57 0.27
N VAL A 171 2.81 21.45 0.98
CA VAL A 171 3.88 21.09 1.92
C VAL A 171 4.18 19.61 1.82
N ILE A 172 5.45 19.28 2.04
CA ILE A 172 5.93 17.92 2.21
C ILE A 172 6.25 17.71 3.69
N THR A 173 5.69 16.66 4.28
CA THR A 173 5.85 16.35 5.70
C THR A 173 5.82 14.84 5.95
N GLN A 174 5.95 14.45 7.22
CA GLN A 174 5.70 13.08 7.69
C GLN A 174 4.21 12.93 8.03
N VAL A 175 3.66 11.72 7.89
CA VAL A 175 2.28 11.40 8.29
C VAL A 175 2.01 11.88 9.72
N SER A 176 2.95 11.64 10.65
CA SER A 176 2.85 12.03 12.07
C SER A 176 2.70 13.53 12.33
N ARG A 177 3.03 14.36 11.33
CA ARG A 177 2.94 15.82 11.39
C ARG A 177 1.85 16.38 10.49
N LEU A 178 1.13 15.54 9.75
CA LEU A 178 0.17 15.94 8.74
C LEU A 178 -0.90 16.88 9.31
N ILE A 179 -1.57 16.46 10.38
CA ILE A 179 -2.59 17.28 11.07
C ILE A 179 -2.02 18.63 11.50
N ALA A 180 -0.86 18.62 12.18
CA ALA A 180 -0.22 19.85 12.65
C ALA A 180 0.09 20.82 11.50
N THR A 181 0.53 20.32 10.34
CA THR A 181 0.81 21.15 9.17
C THR A 181 -0.44 21.64 8.44
N LEU A 182 -1.56 20.93 8.55
CA LEU A 182 -2.84 21.32 7.97
C LEU A 182 -3.66 22.24 8.88
N GLN A 183 -3.32 22.38 10.17
CA GLN A 183 -4.04 23.22 11.14
C GLN A 183 -4.42 24.62 10.62
N PRO A 184 -3.55 25.38 9.94
CA PRO A 184 -3.90 26.71 9.42
C PRO A 184 -5.05 26.72 8.41
N TYR A 185 -5.42 25.55 7.88
CA TYR A 185 -6.44 25.38 6.86
C TYR A 185 -7.68 24.65 7.36
N SER A 186 -7.90 24.52 8.68
CA SER A 186 -9.07 23.85 9.28
C SER A 186 -9.26 22.39 8.81
N PRO A 187 -8.39 21.46 9.21
CA PRO A 187 -8.41 20.07 8.73
C PRO A 187 -9.72 19.31 9.00
N SER A 188 -10.51 19.75 9.98
CA SER A 188 -11.85 19.22 10.27
C SER A 188 -12.81 19.32 9.08
N ASP A 189 -12.63 20.30 8.19
CA ASP A 189 -13.49 20.45 7.00
C ASP A 189 -13.40 19.24 6.05
N TRP A 190 -12.22 18.60 5.95
CA TRP A 190 -12.02 17.43 5.10
C TRP A 190 -12.16 16.11 5.84
N PHE A 191 -11.74 16.06 7.10
CA PHE A 191 -11.64 14.81 7.85
C PHE A 191 -12.80 14.58 8.82
N ASP A 192 -13.50 15.63 9.25
CA ASP A 192 -14.58 15.59 10.25
C ASP A 192 -14.11 14.94 11.58
N ILE A 193 -12.97 15.42 12.11
CA ILE A 193 -12.26 14.84 13.27
C ILE A 193 -13.01 15.08 14.61
N ASP A 194 -14.04 15.93 14.64
CA ASP A 194 -14.71 16.37 15.88
C ASP A 194 -15.82 15.44 16.41
N LYS A 195 -15.76 14.13 16.15
CA LYS A 195 -16.75 13.16 16.64
C LYS A 195 -16.15 11.91 17.29
N LYS A 196 -15.27 12.10 18.28
CA LYS A 196 -15.02 11.08 19.32
C LYS A 196 -14.97 11.73 20.70
#